data_AF-A0A0C2TMX6-F1
#
_entry.id   AF-A0A0C2TMX6-F1
#
_cell.length_a   1.000
_cell.length_b   1.000
_cell.length_c   1.000
_cell.angle_alpha   90.00
_cell.angle_beta   90.00
_cell.angle_gamma   90.00
#
_symmetry.space_group_name_H-M   'P 1'
#
loop_
_entity.id
_entity.type
_entity.pdbx_description
1 polymer ?
#
loop_
_entity_poly.entity_id
_entity_poly.type
_entity_poly.pdbx_seq_one_letter_code
_entity_poly.pdbx_strand_id
1 'polypeptide(L)'
;MTVLATPAFLNRVKSIFPARSVSNPWFIMTAVVFSAANLPEEVPRVFAYAMEDVQTDQEKIALARKFREALFKSGLTSGYPKVINSLKALNDTMPEGLREKKVLRNVNLSLEEYGKIGKRAFTDLYGSTAQSVQSLLDDIYPDMGWFSNTIGYGLTYTLTDVLSPLETSYMLVASLITVDTPQQIIWHLANARRAGASLEEVRAVREIAMEVGRCAGIEWRNEVPEVLE
;
A
#
# COMPACT_ATOMS: atom_id res chain seq x y z
N MET A 1 -24.15 -10.74 4.88
CA MET A 1 -23.48 -9.49 4.49
C MET A 1 -23.49 -9.41 2.96
N THR A 2 -23.75 -8.23 2.42
CA THR A 2 -23.73 -7.97 0.97
C THR A 2 -22.29 -8.04 0.48
N VAL A 3 -22.03 -8.75 -0.61
CA VAL A 3 -20.70 -8.80 -1.23
C VAL A 3 -20.38 -7.45 -1.87
N LEU A 4 -19.23 -6.87 -1.53
CA LEU A 4 -18.86 -5.52 -1.99
C LEU A 4 -17.94 -5.56 -3.22
N ALA A 5 -16.93 -6.43 -3.21
CA ALA A 5 -15.99 -6.64 -4.30
C ALA A 5 -16.60 -7.49 -5.43
N THR A 6 -17.72 -7.03 -5.99
CA THR A 6 -18.36 -7.66 -7.15
C THR A 6 -17.51 -7.45 -8.43
N PRO A 7 -17.57 -8.34 -9.42
CA PRO A 7 -16.84 -8.16 -10.68
C PRO A 7 -17.13 -6.82 -11.37
N ALA A 8 -18.38 -6.35 -11.33
CA ALA A 8 -18.77 -5.05 -11.89
C ALA A 8 -18.08 -3.89 -11.17
N PHE A 9 -18.04 -3.94 -9.83
CA PHE A 9 -17.35 -2.93 -9.03
C PHE A 9 -15.84 -2.93 -9.29
N LEU A 10 -15.22 -4.11 -9.28
CA LEU A 10 -13.78 -4.25 -9.50
C LEU A 10 -13.38 -3.82 -10.92
N ASN A 11 -14.19 -4.12 -11.94
CA ASN A 11 -13.95 -3.63 -13.30
C ASN A 11 -13.99 -2.10 -13.36
N ARG A 12 -14.96 -1.47 -12.68
CA ARG A 12 -15.03 -0.01 -12.60
C ARG A 12 -13.80 0.57 -11.90
N VAL A 13 -13.41 0.04 -10.75
CA VAL A 13 -12.22 0.49 -10.01
C VAL A 13 -10.95 0.34 -10.85
N LYS A 14 -10.78 -0.81 -11.54
CA LYS A 14 -9.69 -1.05 -12.48
C LYS A 14 -9.62 -0.02 -13.61
N SER A 15 -10.77 0.44 -14.09
CA SER A 15 -10.86 1.41 -15.20
C SER A 15 -10.52 2.85 -14.82
N ILE A 16 -10.47 3.19 -13.53
CA ILE A 16 -10.07 4.52 -13.04
C ILE A 16 -8.58 4.77 -13.32
N PHE A 17 -7.75 3.72 -13.27
CA PHE A 17 -6.31 3.87 -13.52
C PHE A 17 -6.04 4.15 -15.01
N PRO A 18 -5.14 5.10 -15.36
CA PRO A 18 -4.96 5.52 -16.74
C PRO A 18 -4.53 4.38 -17.68
N ALA A 19 -5.25 4.19 -18.79
CA ALA A 19 -4.96 3.14 -19.77
C ALA A 19 -3.59 3.28 -20.47
N ARG A 20 -3.03 4.49 -20.47
CA ARG A 20 -1.70 4.79 -21.05
C ARG A 20 -0.53 4.40 -20.14
N SER A 21 -0.80 4.03 -18.89
CA SER A 21 0.23 3.63 -17.94
C SER A 21 0.81 2.26 -18.29
N VAL A 22 2.11 2.08 -18.06
CA VAL A 22 2.83 0.83 -18.35
C VAL A 22 2.31 -0.35 -17.51
N SER A 23 1.77 -0.07 -16.32
CA SER A 23 1.17 -1.07 -15.44
C SER A 23 -0.08 -0.51 -14.76
N ASN A 24 -0.99 -1.39 -14.36
CA ASN A 24 -2.20 -1.02 -13.63
C ASN A 24 -2.26 -1.74 -12.27
N PRO A 25 -1.78 -1.10 -11.19
CA PRO A 25 -1.74 -1.68 -9.86
C PRO A 25 -3.05 -1.53 -9.06
N TRP A 26 -4.21 -1.31 -9.70
CA TRP A 26 -5.49 -1.04 -9.03
C TRP A 26 -5.83 -1.98 -7.86
N PHE A 27 -5.46 -3.26 -7.97
CA PHE A 27 -5.72 -4.28 -6.96
C PHE A 27 -4.98 -4.02 -5.64
N ILE A 28 -3.83 -3.33 -5.68
CA ILE A 28 -3.06 -2.95 -4.47
C ILE A 28 -3.88 -2.01 -3.61
N MET A 29 -4.33 -0.89 -4.18
CA MET A 29 -5.14 0.09 -3.44
C MET A 29 -6.44 -0.54 -2.95
N THR A 30 -7.09 -1.33 -3.81
CA THR A 30 -8.38 -1.96 -3.50
C THR A 30 -8.27 -2.94 -2.33
N ALA A 31 -7.30 -3.86 -2.36
CA ALA A 31 -7.10 -4.84 -1.29
C ALA A 31 -6.70 -4.17 0.03
N VAL A 32 -5.86 -3.13 -0.03
CA VAL A 32 -5.41 -2.37 1.14
C VAL A 32 -6.57 -1.62 1.79
N VAL A 33 -7.45 -1.00 1.01
CA VAL A 33 -8.63 -0.29 1.55
C VAL A 33 -9.59 -1.26 2.23
N PHE A 34 -9.94 -2.39 1.60
CA PHE A 34 -10.79 -3.39 2.27
C PHE A 34 -10.15 -3.94 3.54
N SER A 35 -8.83 -4.17 3.53
CA SER A 35 -8.11 -4.57 4.72
C SER A 35 -8.16 -3.50 5.82
N ALA A 36 -7.85 -2.24 5.50
CA ALA A 36 -7.86 -1.14 6.45
C ALA A 36 -9.27 -0.81 6.98
N ALA A 37 -10.31 -1.09 6.20
CA ALA A 37 -11.72 -1.02 6.60
C ALA A 37 -12.18 -2.24 7.45
N ASN A 38 -11.29 -3.21 7.70
CA ASN A 38 -11.59 -4.45 8.42
C ASN A 38 -12.69 -5.30 7.73
N LEU A 39 -12.61 -5.42 6.41
CA LEU A 39 -13.45 -6.27 5.55
C LEU A 39 -12.59 -7.37 4.91
N PRO A 40 -12.01 -8.29 5.71
CA PRO A 40 -11.05 -9.28 5.24
C PRO A 40 -11.62 -10.25 4.20
N GLU A 41 -12.93 -10.49 4.18
CA GLU A 41 -13.63 -11.35 3.24
C GLU A 41 -13.67 -10.82 1.80
N GLU A 42 -13.46 -9.52 1.61
CA GLU A 42 -13.44 -8.90 0.28
C GLU A 42 -12.06 -9.03 -0.38
N VAL A 43 -10.99 -9.09 0.42
CA VAL A 43 -9.60 -9.24 -0.06
C VAL A 43 -9.38 -10.46 -0.99
N PRO A 44 -9.81 -11.70 -0.65
CA PRO A 44 -9.66 -12.85 -1.55
C PRO A 44 -10.49 -12.71 -2.83
N ARG A 45 -11.57 -11.92 -2.83
CA ARG A 45 -12.37 -11.66 -4.04
C ARG A 45 -11.64 -10.74 -5.01
N VAL A 46 -11.01 -9.68 -4.48
CA VAL A 46 -10.13 -8.81 -5.29
C VAL A 46 -8.98 -9.64 -5.88
N PHE A 47 -8.38 -10.53 -5.09
CA PHE A 47 -7.33 -11.44 -5.57
C PHE A 47 -7.83 -12.37 -6.67
N ALA A 48 -8.98 -13.03 -6.47
CA ALA A 48 -9.55 -13.94 -7.47
C ALA A 48 -9.85 -13.23 -8.79
N TYR A 49 -10.42 -12.02 -8.74
CA TYR A 49 -10.69 -11.23 -9.94
C TYR A 49 -9.39 -10.80 -10.64
N ALA A 50 -8.39 -10.30 -9.89
CA ALA A 50 -7.09 -9.95 -10.47
C ALA A 50 -6.35 -11.17 -11.06
N MET A 51 -6.63 -12.38 -10.56
CA MET A 51 -6.07 -13.62 -11.07
C MET A 51 -6.60 -14.01 -12.47
N GLU A 52 -7.74 -13.46 -12.90
CA GLU A 52 -8.29 -13.71 -14.26
C GLU A 52 -7.44 -13.06 -15.35
N ASP A 53 -6.71 -11.99 -15.02
CA ASP A 53 -5.85 -11.25 -15.95
C ASP A 53 -4.44 -11.87 -16.11
N VAL A 54 -4.06 -12.86 -15.30
CA VAL A 54 -2.72 -13.48 -15.31
C VAL A 54 -2.75 -14.87 -15.93
N GLN A 55 -1.81 -15.16 -16.83
CA GLN A 55 -1.83 -16.40 -17.61
C GLN A 55 -0.79 -17.39 -17.08
N THR A 56 0.42 -16.90 -16.81
CA THR A 56 1.57 -17.75 -16.45
C THR A 56 1.67 -17.99 -14.95
N ASP A 57 2.28 -19.11 -14.56
CA ASP A 57 2.51 -19.42 -13.14
C ASP A 57 3.42 -18.39 -12.46
N GLN A 58 4.37 -17.81 -13.20
CA GLN A 58 5.25 -16.76 -12.70
C GLN A 58 4.45 -15.48 -12.36
N GLU A 59 3.52 -15.07 -13.23
CA GLU A 59 2.65 -13.92 -12.97
C GLU A 59 1.72 -14.17 -11.78
N LYS A 60 1.15 -15.39 -11.67
CA LYS A 60 0.31 -15.79 -10.53
C LYS A 60 1.07 -15.72 -9.20
N ILE A 61 2.31 -16.22 -9.17
CA ILE A 61 3.18 -16.15 -7.99
C ILE A 61 3.51 -14.69 -7.66
N ALA A 62 3.84 -13.88 -8.66
CA ALA A 62 4.15 -12.46 -8.49
C ALA A 62 2.93 -11.70 -7.92
N LEU A 63 1.74 -11.92 -8.47
CA LEU A 63 0.50 -11.31 -8.00
C LEU A 63 0.21 -11.69 -6.54
N ALA A 64 0.31 -12.98 -6.20
CA ALA A 64 0.10 -13.47 -4.84
C ALA A 64 1.09 -12.85 -3.85
N ARG A 65 2.35 -12.66 -4.24
CA ARG A 65 3.36 -11.95 -3.44
C ARG A 65 3.01 -10.47 -3.27
N LYS A 66 2.60 -9.78 -4.34
CA LYS A 66 2.21 -8.36 -4.27
C LYS A 66 1.04 -8.13 -3.32
N PHE A 67 0.01 -8.97 -3.34
CA PHE A 67 -1.11 -8.89 -2.40
C PHE A 67 -0.64 -9.01 -0.94
N ARG A 68 0.12 -10.07 -0.63
CA ARG A 68 0.63 -10.29 0.74
C ARG A 68 1.50 -9.12 1.21
N GLU A 69 2.38 -8.63 0.34
CA GLU A 69 3.30 -7.56 0.68
C GLU A 69 2.59 -6.22 0.86
N ALA A 70 1.61 -5.89 0.01
CA ALA A 70 0.81 -4.67 0.14
C ALA A 70 0.05 -4.65 1.47
N LEU A 71 -0.61 -5.75 1.81
CA LEU A 71 -1.31 -5.91 3.08
C LEU A 71 -0.34 -5.79 4.26
N PHE A 72 0.77 -6.53 4.25
CA PHE A 72 1.75 -6.50 5.33
C PHE A 72 2.33 -5.10 5.56
N LYS A 73 2.79 -4.43 4.49
CA LYS A 73 3.35 -3.08 4.58
C LYS A 73 2.32 -2.06 5.09
N SER A 74 1.04 -2.21 4.70
CA SER A 74 -0.04 -1.31 5.17
C SER A 74 -0.32 -1.41 6.67
N GLY A 75 0.13 -2.47 7.36
CA GLY A 75 -0.11 -2.67 8.79
C GLY A 75 0.47 -1.57 9.68
N LEU A 76 1.56 -0.92 9.25
CA LEU A 76 2.14 0.22 9.97
C LEU A 76 1.23 1.46 9.99
N THR A 77 0.32 1.60 9.03
CA THR A 77 -0.57 2.77 8.94
C THR A 77 -2.02 2.43 9.28
N SER A 78 -2.47 1.19 9.04
CA SER A 78 -3.86 0.76 9.27
C SER A 78 -4.06 -0.17 10.47
N GLY A 79 -2.97 -0.68 11.06
CA GLY A 79 -2.98 -1.59 12.19
C GLY A 79 -2.91 -3.07 11.80
N TYR A 80 -1.97 -3.80 12.41
CA TYR A 80 -1.74 -5.22 12.13
C TYR A 80 -2.91 -6.17 12.44
N PRO A 81 -3.80 -5.95 13.44
CA PRO A 81 -4.95 -6.85 13.64
C PRO A 81 -5.82 -7.02 12.39
N LYS A 82 -6.09 -5.92 11.69
CA LYS A 82 -6.87 -5.93 10.44
C LYS A 82 -6.12 -6.65 9.32
N VAL A 83 -4.82 -6.38 9.20
CA VAL A 83 -3.94 -7.03 8.23
C VAL A 83 -3.84 -8.55 8.48
N ILE A 84 -3.76 -8.99 9.73
CA ILE A 84 -3.74 -10.42 10.10
C ILE A 84 -5.03 -11.09 9.62
N ASN A 85 -6.20 -10.47 9.86
CA ASN A 85 -7.47 -11.01 9.38
C ASN A 85 -7.50 -11.13 7.85
N SER A 86 -7.05 -10.10 7.13
CA SER A 86 -6.99 -10.09 5.67
C SER A 86 -6.01 -11.11 5.09
N LEU A 87 -4.80 -11.21 5.65
CA LEU A 87 -3.80 -12.19 5.24
C LEU A 87 -4.28 -13.62 5.49
N LYS A 88 -4.96 -13.85 6.62
CA LYS A 88 -5.58 -15.15 6.92
C LYS A 88 -6.66 -15.48 5.88
N ALA A 89 -7.59 -14.57 5.63
CA ALA A 89 -8.67 -14.78 4.66
C ALA A 89 -8.13 -15.05 3.25
N LEU A 90 -7.08 -14.32 2.83
CA LEU A 90 -6.39 -14.56 1.57
C LEU A 90 -5.70 -15.94 1.54
N ASN A 91 -5.01 -16.34 2.61
CA ASN A 91 -4.31 -17.62 2.69
C ASN A 91 -5.26 -18.82 2.65
N ASP A 92 -6.42 -18.72 3.30
CA ASP A 92 -7.42 -19.80 3.37
C ASP A 92 -7.96 -20.18 1.99
N THR A 93 -8.06 -19.22 1.05
CA THR A 93 -8.51 -19.47 -0.33
C THR A 93 -7.37 -19.69 -1.32
N MET A 94 -6.12 -19.56 -0.89
CA MET A 94 -4.97 -19.58 -1.79
C MET A 94 -4.50 -21.01 -2.08
N PRO A 95 -4.31 -21.38 -3.37
CA PRO A 95 -3.70 -22.66 -3.75
C PRO A 95 -2.32 -22.85 -3.11
N GLU A 96 -1.97 -24.09 -2.73
CA GLU A 96 -0.72 -24.35 -2.00
C GLU A 96 0.52 -23.86 -2.74
N GLY A 97 0.57 -24.02 -4.06
CA GLY A 97 1.69 -23.57 -4.90
C GLY A 97 1.91 -22.05 -4.93
N LEU A 98 0.92 -21.24 -4.52
CA LEU A 98 1.02 -19.78 -4.47
C LEU A 98 1.30 -19.24 -3.06
N ARG A 99 1.31 -20.10 -2.04
CA ARG A 99 1.58 -19.74 -0.65
C ARG A 99 3.07 -19.49 -0.43
N GLU A 100 3.38 -18.43 0.32
CA GLU A 100 4.77 -18.13 0.69
C GLU A 100 5.20 -19.02 1.85
N LYS A 101 6.37 -19.66 1.72
CA LYS A 101 6.89 -20.63 2.72
C LYS A 101 8.12 -20.10 3.46
N LYS A 102 8.66 -18.94 3.05
CA LYS A 102 9.87 -18.34 3.61
C LYS A 102 9.67 -16.87 3.94
N VAL A 103 10.41 -16.38 4.93
CA VAL A 103 10.50 -14.95 5.20
C VAL A 103 11.24 -14.27 4.04
N LEU A 104 10.66 -13.20 3.49
CA LEU A 104 11.26 -12.44 2.38
C LEU A 104 12.22 -11.34 2.84
N ARG A 105 12.10 -10.88 4.09
CA ARG A 105 13.03 -9.91 4.67
C ARG A 105 14.37 -10.58 4.99
N ASN A 106 15.47 -9.82 4.88
CA ASN A 106 16.79 -10.28 5.30
C ASN A 106 16.96 -10.18 6.83
N VAL A 107 16.65 -11.27 7.52
CA VAL A 107 16.70 -11.34 8.99
C VAL A 107 18.10 -11.25 9.61
N ASN A 108 19.16 -11.19 8.79
CA ASN A 108 20.54 -11.11 9.26
C ASN A 108 21.10 -9.67 9.29
N LEU A 109 20.41 -8.69 8.71
CA LEU A 109 20.83 -7.30 8.79
C LEU A 109 20.55 -6.74 10.19
N SER A 110 21.50 -5.99 10.73
CA SER A 110 21.34 -5.27 11.97
C SER A 110 20.34 -4.11 11.81
N LEU A 111 19.76 -3.66 12.93
CA LEU A 111 18.92 -2.46 12.95
C LEU A 111 19.69 -1.21 12.52
N GLU A 112 21.01 -1.14 12.76
CA GLU A 112 21.83 -0.03 12.29
C GLU A 112 21.92 0.01 10.75
N GLU A 113 22.11 -1.15 10.12
CA GLU A 113 22.12 -1.27 8.65
C GLU A 113 20.77 -0.91 8.06
N TYR A 114 19.67 -1.39 8.66
CA TYR A 114 18.33 -0.99 8.27
C TYR A 114 18.08 0.51 8.45
N GLY A 115 18.60 1.13 9.52
CA GLY A 115 18.55 2.58 9.72
C GLY A 115 19.24 3.35 8.59
N LYS A 116 20.40 2.86 8.11
CA LYS A 116 21.11 3.47 6.96
C LYS A 116 20.32 3.33 5.65
N ILE A 117 19.76 2.15 5.39
CA ILE A 117 18.92 1.89 4.22
C ILE A 117 17.68 2.80 4.25
N GLY A 118 17.00 2.84 5.39
CA GLY A 118 15.78 3.60 5.56
C GLY A 118 15.97 5.09 5.46
N LYS A 119 17.04 5.64 6.06
CA LYS A 119 17.37 7.07 5.94
C LYS A 119 17.63 7.48 4.48
N ARG A 120 18.29 6.63 3.70
CA ARG A 120 18.49 6.86 2.26
C ARG A 120 17.16 6.86 1.52
N ALA A 121 16.37 5.80 1.68
CA ALA A 121 15.06 5.68 1.03
C ALA A 121 14.10 6.82 1.42
N PHE A 122 14.11 7.23 2.68
CA PHE A 122 13.34 8.37 3.17
C PHE A 122 13.78 9.67 2.50
N THR A 123 15.08 9.92 2.43
CA THR A 123 15.64 11.11 1.78
C THR A 123 15.28 11.16 0.30
N ASP A 124 15.45 10.03 -0.40
CA ASP A 124 15.15 9.92 -1.84
C ASP A 124 13.65 10.15 -2.10
N LEU A 125 12.78 9.56 -1.27
CA LEU A 125 11.34 9.71 -1.42
C LEU A 125 10.90 11.15 -1.13
N TYR A 126 11.25 11.72 0.04
CA TYR A 126 10.76 13.04 0.47
C TYR A 126 11.49 14.22 -0.19
N GLY A 127 12.65 14.00 -0.83
CA GLY A 127 13.42 15.01 -1.53
C GLY A 127 13.71 16.23 -0.64
N SER A 128 13.40 17.43 -1.12
CA SER A 128 13.62 18.68 -0.39
C SER A 128 12.86 18.80 0.94
N THR A 129 11.81 17.99 1.16
CA THR A 129 11.05 17.98 2.42
C THR A 129 11.59 16.97 3.44
N ALA A 130 12.58 16.15 3.08
CA ALA A 130 13.06 15.08 3.95
C ALA A 130 13.57 15.63 5.30
N GLN A 131 14.38 16.69 5.27
CA GLN A 131 14.93 17.25 6.51
C GLN A 131 13.83 17.78 7.43
N SER A 132 12.85 18.54 6.91
CA SER A 132 11.80 19.12 7.74
C SER A 132 10.85 18.08 8.32
N VAL A 133 10.49 17.04 7.53
CA VAL A 133 9.68 15.92 8.05
C VAL A 133 10.47 15.13 9.09
N GLN A 134 11.75 14.85 8.85
CA GLN A 134 12.58 14.13 9.82
C GLN A 134 12.72 14.90 11.12
N SER A 135 13.03 16.20 11.07
CA SER A 135 13.10 17.06 12.25
C SER A 135 11.78 17.07 13.01
N LEU A 136 10.65 17.18 12.31
CA LEU A 136 9.33 17.08 12.95
C LEU A 136 9.19 15.75 13.71
N LEU A 137 9.53 14.61 13.11
CA LEU A 137 9.41 13.31 13.75
C LEU A 137 10.36 13.15 14.94
N ASP A 138 11.59 13.65 14.84
CA ASP A 138 12.58 13.64 15.93
C ASP A 138 12.13 14.54 17.10
N ASP A 139 11.57 15.70 16.79
CA ASP A 139 11.17 16.71 17.78
C ASP A 139 9.90 16.30 18.55
N ILE A 140 8.90 15.72 17.87
CA ILE A 140 7.67 15.27 18.55
C ILE A 140 7.94 14.08 19.47
N TYR A 141 8.81 13.16 19.05
CA TYR A 141 9.24 12.01 19.84
C TYR A 141 10.42 11.30 19.15
N PRO A 142 11.65 11.33 19.70
CA PRO A 142 12.83 10.74 19.05
C PRO A 142 12.68 9.27 18.63
N ASP A 143 11.93 8.46 19.38
CA ASP A 143 11.65 7.07 18.99
C ASP A 143 10.83 7.00 17.70
N MET A 144 9.93 7.96 17.43
CA MET A 144 9.20 8.05 16.16
C MET A 144 10.16 8.34 15.00
N GLY A 145 11.11 9.26 15.19
CA GLY A 145 12.15 9.53 14.20
C GLY A 145 13.02 8.32 13.89
N TRP A 146 13.48 7.61 14.92
CA TRP A 146 14.24 6.37 14.78
C TRP A 146 13.41 5.25 14.16
N PHE A 147 12.17 5.05 14.62
CA PHE A 147 11.26 4.01 14.15
C PHE A 147 10.89 4.22 12.68
N SER A 148 10.59 5.46 12.29
CA SER A 148 10.29 5.82 10.90
C SER A 148 11.44 5.39 9.99
N ASN A 149 12.67 5.81 10.29
CA ASN A 149 13.83 5.44 9.48
C ASN A 149 14.11 3.94 9.52
N THR A 150 14.21 3.34 10.70
CA THR A 150 14.74 1.99 10.86
C THR A 150 13.69 0.92 10.55
N ILE A 151 12.51 1.04 11.14
CA ILE A 151 11.45 0.02 11.05
C ILE A 151 10.54 0.28 9.86
N GLY A 152 10.12 1.53 9.67
CA GLY A 152 9.24 1.92 8.56
C GLY A 152 9.96 1.82 7.22
N TYR A 153 10.83 2.78 6.93
CA TYR A 153 11.53 2.85 5.66
C TYR A 153 12.61 1.78 5.53
N GLY A 154 13.35 1.49 6.59
CA GLY A 154 14.47 0.55 6.58
C GLY A 154 14.05 -0.92 6.43
N LEU A 155 13.18 -1.41 7.31
CA LEU A 155 12.81 -2.83 7.33
C LEU A 155 11.55 -3.12 6.51
N THR A 156 10.54 -2.25 6.60
CA THR A 156 9.21 -2.56 6.08
C THR A 156 9.02 -2.14 4.63
N TYR A 157 9.30 -0.90 4.29
CA TYR A 157 8.93 -0.33 2.99
C TYR A 157 9.95 -0.61 1.87
N THR A 158 11.20 -0.91 2.20
CA THR A 158 12.29 -1.09 1.21
C THR A 158 12.51 -2.54 0.74
N LEU A 159 11.61 -3.48 1.05
CA LEU A 159 11.53 -4.72 0.25
C LEU A 159 10.93 -4.40 -1.12
N THR A 160 11.76 -3.95 -2.06
CA THR A 160 11.34 -3.42 -3.37
C THR A 160 11.26 -4.46 -4.48
N ASP A 161 11.80 -5.66 -4.25
CA ASP A 161 11.75 -6.77 -5.22
C ASP A 161 10.33 -7.32 -5.44
N VAL A 162 9.40 -7.00 -4.54
CA VAL A 162 7.99 -7.41 -4.62
C VAL A 162 7.08 -6.25 -4.99
N LEU A 163 7.16 -5.15 -4.24
CA LEU A 163 6.47 -3.90 -4.55
C LEU A 163 7.51 -2.82 -4.82
N SER A 164 7.44 -2.24 -6.02
CA SER A 164 8.28 -1.09 -6.36
C SER A 164 8.09 0.06 -5.36
N PRO A 165 9.04 1.02 -5.31
CA PRO A 165 8.88 2.23 -4.49
C PRO A 165 7.58 2.98 -4.80
N LEU A 166 7.17 2.98 -6.07
CA LEU A 166 5.95 3.64 -6.50
C LEU A 166 4.68 2.90 -6.06
N GLU A 167 4.62 1.57 -6.24
CA GLU A 167 3.52 0.76 -5.72
C GLU A 167 3.41 0.82 -4.20
N THR A 168 4.54 0.89 -3.50
CA THR A 168 4.58 1.09 -2.04
C THR A 168 3.99 2.46 -1.67
N SER A 169 4.27 3.51 -2.45
CA SER A 169 3.67 4.83 -2.25
C SER A 169 2.15 4.81 -2.49
N TYR A 170 1.68 4.11 -3.53
CA TYR A 170 0.24 3.95 -3.80
C TYR A 170 -0.50 3.19 -2.69
N MET A 171 0.11 2.12 -2.17
CA MET A 171 -0.41 1.40 -1.00
C MET A 171 -0.52 2.32 0.22
N LEU A 172 0.49 3.16 0.48
CA LEU A 172 0.47 4.08 1.61
C LEU A 172 -0.64 5.13 1.46
N VAL A 173 -0.81 5.72 0.28
CA VAL A 173 -1.92 6.65 -0.01
C VAL A 173 -3.27 5.97 0.27
N ALA A 174 -3.47 4.75 -0.25
CA ALA A 174 -4.73 4.02 -0.06
C ALA A 174 -5.02 3.72 1.42
N SER A 175 -4.02 3.26 2.17
CA SER A 175 -4.13 2.98 3.61
C SER A 175 -4.46 4.25 4.40
N LEU A 176 -3.71 5.34 4.16
CA LEU A 176 -3.84 6.62 4.87
C LEU A 176 -5.14 7.35 4.57
N ILE A 177 -5.65 7.26 3.33
CA ILE A 177 -7.00 7.71 2.99
C ILE A 177 -8.00 6.92 3.83
N THR A 178 -7.89 5.59 3.88
CA THR A 178 -8.86 4.75 4.62
C THR A 178 -8.91 5.06 6.11
N VAL A 179 -7.79 5.45 6.72
CA VAL A 179 -7.72 5.79 8.16
C VAL A 179 -7.81 7.30 8.47
N ASP A 180 -8.14 8.12 7.48
CA ASP A 180 -8.43 9.56 7.64
C ASP A 180 -7.27 10.37 8.26
N THR A 181 -6.07 10.25 7.68
CA THR A 181 -4.84 10.95 8.14
C THR A 181 -4.33 11.97 7.11
N PRO A 182 -4.95 13.18 6.98
CA PRO A 182 -4.72 14.12 5.88
C PRO A 182 -3.27 14.57 5.72
N GLN A 183 -2.55 14.83 6.81
CA GLN A 183 -1.15 15.27 6.75
C GLN A 183 -0.26 14.23 6.06
N GLN A 184 -0.41 12.95 6.42
CA GLN A 184 0.34 11.87 5.80
C GLN A 184 -0.15 11.59 4.36
N ILE A 185 -1.45 11.77 4.06
CA ILE A 185 -1.96 11.66 2.68
C ILE A 185 -1.20 12.66 1.78
N ILE A 186 -1.09 13.93 2.18
CA ILE A 186 -0.35 14.96 1.43
C ILE A 186 1.10 14.52 1.16
N TRP A 187 1.79 14.05 2.20
CA TRP A 187 3.17 13.59 2.08
C TRP A 187 3.32 12.44 1.08
N HIS A 188 2.44 11.44 1.14
CA HIS A 188 2.55 10.26 0.31
C HIS A 188 2.05 10.46 -1.12
N LEU A 189 1.11 11.37 -1.37
CA LEU A 189 0.78 11.85 -2.73
C LEU A 189 1.99 12.54 -3.37
N ALA A 190 2.68 13.42 -2.61
CA ALA A 190 3.90 14.06 -3.09
C ALA A 190 5.05 13.06 -3.31
N ASN A 191 5.20 12.06 -2.43
CA ASN A 191 6.16 10.96 -2.60
C ASN A 191 5.91 10.18 -3.89
N ALA A 192 4.66 9.86 -4.22
CA ALA A 192 4.32 9.19 -5.47
C ALA A 192 4.73 10.02 -6.71
N ARG A 193 4.47 11.34 -6.70
CA ARG A 193 4.88 12.25 -7.77
C ARG A 193 6.40 12.30 -7.91
N ARG A 194 7.15 12.45 -6.80
CA ARG A 194 8.62 12.45 -6.80
C ARG A 194 9.21 11.11 -7.25
N ALA A 195 8.53 10.01 -7.00
CA ALA A 195 8.90 8.67 -7.47
C ALA A 195 8.54 8.41 -8.96
N GLY A 196 8.05 9.41 -9.68
CA GLY A 196 7.85 9.37 -11.13
C GLY A 196 6.41 9.14 -11.60
N ALA A 197 5.42 9.10 -10.70
CA ALA A 197 4.02 9.00 -11.11
C ALA A 197 3.55 10.26 -11.84
N SER A 198 2.81 10.06 -12.93
CA SER A 198 2.06 11.12 -13.59
C SER A 198 0.94 11.66 -12.70
N LEU A 199 0.42 12.84 -13.03
CA LEU A 199 -0.59 13.50 -12.19
C LEU A 199 -1.88 12.69 -12.21
N GLU A 200 -2.19 12.12 -13.37
CA GLU A 200 -3.34 11.27 -13.62
C GLU A 200 -3.24 9.95 -12.85
N GLU A 201 -2.05 9.34 -12.74
CA GLU A 201 -1.87 8.13 -11.93
C GLU A 201 -2.10 8.40 -10.45
N VAL A 202 -1.55 9.49 -9.91
CA VAL A 202 -1.72 9.83 -8.49
C VAL A 202 -3.18 10.22 -8.18
N ARG A 203 -3.84 10.95 -9.10
CA ARG A 203 -5.29 11.24 -8.99
C ARG A 203 -6.11 9.96 -9.02
N ALA A 204 -5.79 9.02 -9.91
CA ALA A 204 -6.46 7.72 -9.99
C ALA A 204 -6.26 6.87 -8.72
N VAL A 205 -5.07 6.87 -8.12
CA VAL A 205 -4.80 6.18 -6.85
C VAL A 205 -5.69 6.71 -5.73
N ARG A 206 -5.78 8.05 -5.62
CA ARG A 206 -6.66 8.71 -4.66
C ARG A 206 -8.12 8.36 -4.92
N GLU A 207 -8.58 8.46 -6.17
CA GLU A 207 -9.96 8.18 -6.54
C GLU A 207 -10.34 6.72 -6.29
N ILE A 208 -9.49 5.76 -6.64
CA ILE A 208 -9.67 4.34 -6.33
C ILE A 208 -9.82 4.14 -4.82
N ALA A 209 -8.93 4.73 -4.01
CA ALA A 209 -9.00 4.58 -2.57
C ALA A 209 -10.30 5.14 -1.98
N MET A 210 -10.74 6.30 -2.46
CA MET A 210 -12.01 6.90 -2.04
C MET A 210 -13.21 6.08 -2.50
N GLU A 211 -13.20 5.56 -3.72
CA GLU A 211 -14.32 4.78 -4.25
C GLU A 211 -14.50 3.44 -3.52
N VAL A 212 -13.39 2.76 -3.26
CA VAL A 212 -13.39 1.54 -2.43
C VAL A 212 -13.75 1.87 -0.99
N GLY A 213 -13.28 3.00 -0.45
CA GLY A 213 -13.61 3.47 0.89
C GLY A 213 -15.11 3.70 1.07
N ARG A 214 -15.76 4.41 0.13
CA ARG A 214 -17.22 4.60 0.15
C ARG A 214 -17.97 3.28 0.05
N CYS A 215 -17.54 2.38 -0.83
CA CYS A 215 -18.10 1.03 -0.97
C CYS A 215 -17.98 0.23 0.35
N ALA A 216 -16.87 0.41 1.06
CA ALA A 216 -16.61 -0.19 2.37
C ALA A 216 -17.32 0.52 3.55
N GLY A 217 -18.07 1.60 3.31
CA GLY A 217 -18.76 2.36 4.36
C GLY A 217 -17.86 3.27 5.19
N ILE A 218 -16.70 3.68 4.65
CA ILE A 218 -15.82 4.64 5.31
C ILE A 218 -16.43 6.05 5.23
N GLU A 219 -16.51 6.70 6.38
CA GLU A 219 -16.88 8.11 6.52
C GLU A 219 -15.67 8.89 7.03
N TRP A 220 -15.15 9.78 6.18
CA TRP A 220 -14.04 10.67 6.55
C TRP A 220 -14.54 11.87 7.35
N ARG A 221 -13.82 12.21 8.42
CA ARG A 221 -14.07 13.42 9.22
C ARG A 221 -13.37 14.63 8.61
N ASN A 222 -12.27 14.41 7.92
CA ASN A 222 -11.52 15.45 7.21
C ASN A 222 -11.77 15.36 5.70
N GLU A 223 -11.53 16.47 5.00
CA GLU A 223 -11.42 16.43 3.55
C GLU A 223 -10.22 15.58 3.13
N VAL A 224 -10.42 14.68 2.17
CA VAL A 224 -9.33 13.89 1.60
C VAL A 224 -8.48 14.81 0.73
N PRO A 225 -7.19 15.05 1.05
CA PRO A 225 -6.37 16.02 0.32
C PRO A 225 -6.28 15.75 -1.19
N GLU A 226 -6.29 16.82 -1.99
CA GLU A 226 -6.10 16.76 -3.43
C GLU A 226 -4.63 16.61 -3.85
N VAL A 227 -4.40 16.18 -5.10
CA VAL A 227 -3.07 16.12 -5.69
C VAL A 227 -2.70 17.50 -6.24
N LEU A 228 -1.66 18.13 -5.68
CA LEU A 228 -1.12 19.38 -6.19
C LEU A 228 -0.52 19.19 -7.59
N GLU A 229 -0.73 20.17 -8.46
CA GLU A 229 -0.26 20.14 -9.86
C GLU A 229 1.27 20.26 -9.98
#